data_AF-A0A7K4AKF8-F1
#
_entry.id   AF-A0A7K4AKF8-F1
#
_cell.length_a   1.000
_cell.length_b   1.000
_cell.length_c   1.000
_cell.angle_alpha   90.00
_cell.angle_beta   90.00
_cell.angle_gamma   90.00
#
_symmetry.space_group_name_H-M   'P 1'
#
loop_
_entity.id
_entity.type
_entity.pdbx_description
1 polymer ?
#
loop_
_entity_poly.entity_id
_entity_poly.type
_entity_poly.pdbx_seq_one_letter_code
_entity_poly.pdbx_strand_id
1 'polypeptide(L)'
;MKSGERRVKSLKRTIDLQDRDMGKKQHLDILRLVCLAVLILLLSTAFIGAVQGADDDDDDDEVTYNDFTLGIGDRIDISNYRAELIEIQSVKDGIAVLQVSRTGGGLDEQRAFLENRANNFAGGAEKGGITLTVVDILDDESARVRIEYQESLGTPSRRASDRPVSSGDKPALTVQKSFDKSEMSVGDEVKVTVTIMNKGTGKAQNIKLDDAPPLPEFSYVAGYPPKIKDTLDPGQSDSAVYMMNA
;
A
#
# COMPACT_ATOMS: atom_id res chain seq x y z
N MET A 1 30.48 -9.90 -70.24
CA MET A 1 29.30 -10.55 -69.61
C MET A 1 29.02 -10.13 -68.15
N LYS A 2 29.56 -9.01 -67.61
CA LYS A 2 29.47 -8.68 -66.15
C LYS A 2 28.55 -7.50 -65.78
N SER A 3 27.88 -6.89 -66.78
CA SER A 3 27.04 -5.69 -66.60
C SER A 3 25.54 -6.03 -66.55
N GLY A 4 25.06 -6.93 -67.41
CA GLY A 4 23.66 -7.38 -67.42
C GLY A 4 23.23 -8.09 -66.14
N GLU A 5 24.08 -8.97 -65.60
CA GLU A 5 23.79 -9.76 -64.39
C GLU A 5 23.67 -8.89 -63.12
N ARG A 6 24.41 -7.78 -63.04
CA ARG A 6 24.31 -6.81 -61.94
C ARG A 6 23.01 -6.02 -61.98
N ARG A 7 22.53 -5.65 -63.18
CA ARG A 7 21.24 -4.94 -63.33
C ARG A 7 20.06 -5.84 -62.96
N VAL A 8 20.10 -7.12 -63.33
CA VAL A 8 19.05 -8.09 -62.98
C VAL A 8 19.01 -8.37 -61.47
N LYS A 9 20.18 -8.52 -60.81
CA LYS A 9 20.25 -8.68 -59.34
C LYS A 9 19.76 -7.43 -58.60
N SER A 10 20.07 -6.24 -59.11
CA SER A 10 19.59 -4.98 -58.54
C SER A 10 18.07 -4.82 -58.68
N LEU A 11 17.51 -5.14 -59.86
CA LEU A 11 16.06 -5.06 -60.08
C LEU A 11 15.30 -6.05 -59.19
N LYS A 12 15.78 -7.28 -59.08
CA LYS A 12 15.13 -8.30 -58.24
C LYS A 12 15.12 -7.91 -56.76
N ARG A 13 16.21 -7.33 -56.28
CA ARG A 13 16.30 -6.81 -54.90
C ARG A 13 15.33 -5.65 -54.65
N THR A 14 15.12 -4.76 -55.64
CA THR A 14 14.15 -3.67 -55.52
C THR A 14 12.72 -4.17 -55.48
N ILE A 15 12.37 -5.16 -56.31
CA ILE A 15 11.03 -5.77 -56.33
C ILE A 15 10.74 -6.50 -55.01
N ASP A 16 11.70 -7.29 -54.51
CA ASP A 16 11.53 -8.00 -53.22
C ASP A 16 11.36 -7.03 -52.04
N LEU A 17 12.03 -5.87 -52.05
CA LEU A 17 11.87 -4.83 -51.03
C LEU A 17 10.51 -4.13 -51.14
N GLN A 18 10.03 -3.91 -52.36
CA GLN A 18 8.74 -3.26 -52.63
C GLN A 18 7.57 -4.19 -52.26
N ASP A 19 7.66 -5.49 -52.54
CA ASP A 19 6.68 -6.49 -52.10
C ASP A 19 6.68 -6.66 -50.58
N ARG A 20 7.85 -6.61 -49.93
CA ARG A 20 7.94 -6.68 -48.47
C ARG A 20 7.41 -5.42 -47.77
N ASP A 21 7.55 -4.26 -48.40
CA ASP A 21 6.98 -3.00 -47.90
C ASP A 21 5.46 -2.94 -48.14
N MET A 22 4.99 -3.37 -49.32
CA MET A 22 3.56 -3.50 -49.62
C MET A 22 2.88 -4.51 -48.70
N GLY A 23 3.51 -5.65 -48.39
CA GLY A 23 2.97 -6.62 -47.44
C GLY A 23 2.85 -6.08 -46.02
N LYS A 24 3.80 -5.23 -45.57
CA LYS A 24 3.71 -4.56 -44.26
C LYS A 24 2.64 -3.47 -44.23
N LYS A 25 2.49 -2.71 -45.32
CA LYS A 25 1.44 -1.71 -45.47
C LYS A 25 0.06 -2.34 -45.48
N GLN A 26 -0.12 -3.40 -46.27
CA GLN A 26 -1.34 -4.20 -46.30
C GLN A 26 -1.63 -4.81 -44.93
N HIS A 27 -0.64 -5.36 -44.21
CA HIS A 27 -0.85 -5.89 -42.88
C HIS A 27 -1.22 -4.81 -41.84
N LEU A 28 -0.65 -3.61 -41.95
CA LEU A 28 -0.98 -2.48 -41.09
C LEU A 28 -2.37 -1.90 -41.40
N ASP A 29 -2.75 -1.85 -42.69
CA ASP A 29 -4.06 -1.39 -43.14
C ASP A 29 -5.16 -2.41 -42.78
N ILE A 30 -4.88 -3.71 -42.89
CA ILE A 30 -5.77 -4.79 -42.41
C ILE A 30 -5.92 -4.72 -40.89
N LEU A 31 -4.83 -4.54 -40.14
CA LEU A 31 -4.90 -4.39 -38.68
C LEU A 31 -5.70 -3.15 -38.27
N ARG A 32 -5.55 -2.03 -38.99
CA ARG A 32 -6.36 -0.82 -38.77
C ARG A 32 -7.84 -1.06 -39.10
N LEU A 33 -8.15 -1.73 -40.20
CA LEU A 33 -9.53 -2.09 -40.57
C LEU A 33 -10.17 -3.04 -39.57
N VAL A 34 -9.42 -4.03 -39.05
CA VAL A 34 -9.88 -4.93 -37.99
C VAL A 34 -10.09 -4.18 -36.68
N CYS A 35 -9.16 -3.30 -36.28
CA CYS A 35 -9.34 -2.47 -35.09
C CYS A 35 -10.53 -1.52 -35.25
N LEU A 36 -10.76 -0.93 -36.42
CA LEU A 36 -11.91 -0.06 -36.67
C LEU A 36 -13.23 -0.85 -36.67
N ALA A 37 -13.23 -2.07 -37.22
CA ALA A 37 -14.38 -2.97 -37.19
C ALA A 37 -14.69 -3.46 -35.77
N VAL A 38 -13.67 -3.77 -34.95
CA VAL A 38 -13.83 -4.10 -33.52
C VAL A 38 -14.31 -2.89 -32.74
N LEU A 39 -13.80 -1.68 -33.01
CA LEU A 39 -14.26 -0.46 -32.38
C LEU A 39 -15.72 -0.15 -32.76
N ILE A 40 -16.11 -0.38 -34.02
CA ILE A 40 -17.50 -0.27 -34.47
C ILE A 40 -18.37 -1.36 -33.84
N LEU A 41 -17.88 -2.59 -33.67
CA LEU A 41 -18.61 -3.67 -32.97
C LEU A 41 -18.78 -3.37 -31.47
N LEU A 42 -17.77 -2.78 -30.83
CA LEU A 42 -17.83 -2.30 -29.45
C LEU A 42 -18.75 -1.07 -29.31
N LEU A 43 -18.88 -0.23 -30.34
CA LEU A 43 -19.76 0.94 -30.35
C LEU A 43 -21.20 0.64 -30.85
N SER A 44 -21.41 -0.49 -31.55
CA SER A 44 -22.73 -0.90 -32.09
C SER A 44 -23.45 -1.94 -31.23
N THR A 45 -22.86 -2.36 -30.10
CA THR A 45 -23.64 -2.98 -29.00
C THR A 45 -24.45 -1.94 -28.23
N ALA A 46 -24.25 -0.64 -28.49
CA ALA A 46 -25.24 0.39 -28.23
C ALA A 46 -26.17 0.51 -29.45
N PHE A 47 -27.47 0.22 -29.26
CA PHE A 47 -28.59 0.37 -30.23
C PHE A 47 -28.75 -0.67 -31.36
N ILE A 48 -29.25 -1.86 -31.01
CA ILE A 48 -30.34 -2.50 -31.79
C ILE A 48 -31.36 -3.08 -30.80
N GLY A 49 -32.53 -2.45 -30.70
CA GLY A 49 -33.62 -2.94 -29.85
C GLY A 49 -34.91 -2.16 -30.05
N ALA A 50 -35.57 -2.32 -31.20
CA ALA A 50 -36.98 -1.98 -31.34
C ALA A 50 -37.66 -2.93 -32.34
N VAL A 51 -37.97 -4.16 -31.91
CA VAL A 51 -39.21 -4.89 -32.25
C VAL A 51 -39.52 -5.87 -31.10
N GLN A 52 -40.49 -5.47 -30.28
CA GLN A 52 -41.42 -6.27 -29.47
C GLN A 52 -40.93 -7.52 -28.70
N GLY A 53 -40.93 -7.39 -27.36
CA GLY A 53 -41.27 -8.47 -26.44
C GLY A 53 -40.42 -8.49 -25.17
N ALA A 54 -41.07 -8.16 -24.05
CA ALA A 54 -40.58 -8.07 -22.67
C ALA A 54 -39.90 -6.74 -22.30
N ASP A 55 -40.54 -6.02 -21.39
CA ASP A 55 -39.89 -5.03 -20.53
C ASP A 55 -38.80 -5.79 -19.74
N ASP A 56 -37.55 -5.65 -20.15
CA ASP A 56 -36.40 -5.76 -19.23
C ASP A 56 -35.86 -4.33 -19.14
N ASP A 57 -36.36 -3.60 -18.15
CA ASP A 57 -35.68 -2.41 -17.63
C ASP A 57 -34.36 -2.93 -17.03
N ASP A 58 -33.31 -3.03 -17.85
CA ASP A 58 -31.94 -3.14 -17.38
C ASP A 58 -31.59 -1.79 -16.73
N ASP A 59 -32.07 -1.60 -15.49
CA ASP A 59 -31.58 -0.61 -14.55
C ASP A 59 -30.13 -1.00 -14.20
N ASP A 60 -29.19 -0.76 -15.12
CA ASP A 60 -27.76 -0.83 -14.83
C ASP A 60 -27.45 0.29 -13.83
N ASP A 61 -27.54 -0.04 -12.53
CA ASP A 61 -27.20 0.88 -11.45
C ASP A 61 -25.78 1.44 -11.64
N GLU A 62 -25.66 2.76 -11.79
CA GLU A 62 -24.39 3.44 -12.03
C GLU A 62 -23.44 3.26 -10.83
N VAL A 63 -22.19 2.90 -11.11
CA VAL A 63 -21.13 2.82 -10.10
C VAL A 63 -20.52 4.20 -9.88
N THR A 64 -20.53 4.65 -8.63
CA THR A 64 -19.95 5.90 -8.18
C THR A 64 -18.94 5.67 -7.05
N TYR A 65 -18.29 6.73 -6.56
CA TYR A 65 -17.31 6.63 -5.49
C TYR A 65 -17.32 7.82 -4.52
N ASN A 66 -16.86 7.57 -3.29
CA ASN A 66 -16.53 8.61 -2.32
C ASN A 66 -15.23 8.30 -1.58
N ASP A 67 -14.50 9.35 -1.21
CA ASP A 67 -13.29 9.26 -0.40
C ASP A 67 -13.57 9.74 1.03
N PHE A 68 -13.12 8.98 2.02
CA PHE A 68 -13.24 9.30 3.44
C PHE A 68 -11.88 9.22 4.12
N THR A 69 -11.55 10.21 4.95
CA THR A 69 -10.45 10.08 5.91
C THR A 69 -10.97 9.38 7.16
N LEU A 70 -10.36 8.25 7.51
CA LEU A 70 -10.68 7.44 8.68
C LEU A 70 -9.50 7.44 9.64
N GLY A 71 -9.76 7.72 10.91
CA GLY A 71 -8.88 7.32 12.01
C GLY A 71 -9.15 5.87 12.41
N ILE A 72 -8.24 5.25 13.15
CA ILE A 72 -8.45 3.90 13.71
C ILE A 72 -9.75 3.88 14.54
N GLY A 73 -10.60 2.90 14.27
CA GLY A 73 -11.94 2.71 14.82
C GLY A 73 -13.04 3.44 14.06
N ASP A 74 -12.72 4.44 13.23
CA ASP A 74 -13.72 5.09 12.39
C ASP A 74 -14.23 4.10 11.34
N ARG A 75 -15.47 4.32 10.91
CA ARG A 75 -16.12 3.44 9.93
C ARG A 75 -16.90 4.20 8.86
N ILE A 76 -17.06 3.55 7.72
CA ILE A 76 -17.97 3.91 6.64
C ILE A 76 -19.17 2.96 6.74
N ASP A 77 -20.38 3.51 6.88
CA ASP A 77 -21.64 2.76 6.81
C ASP A 77 -22.33 3.11 5.48
N ILE A 78 -22.74 2.09 4.70
CA ILE A 78 -23.55 2.24 3.47
C ILE A 78 -24.52 1.06 3.33
N SER A 79 -25.82 1.33 3.14
CA SER A 79 -26.86 0.31 3.15
C SER A 79 -26.69 -0.65 4.34
N ASN A 80 -26.41 -1.94 4.09
CA ASN A 80 -26.10 -2.91 5.11
C ASN A 80 -24.61 -3.22 5.30
N TYR A 81 -23.70 -2.59 4.54
CA TYR A 81 -22.25 -2.72 4.71
C TYR A 81 -21.70 -1.77 5.78
N ARG A 82 -20.69 -2.25 6.49
CA ARG A 82 -19.84 -1.47 7.40
C ARG A 82 -18.38 -1.79 7.11
N ALA A 83 -17.57 -0.78 6.90
CA ALA A 83 -16.13 -0.89 6.77
C ALA A 83 -15.44 -0.06 7.86
N GLU A 84 -14.69 -0.69 8.75
CA GLU A 84 -14.00 -0.07 9.89
C GLU A 84 -12.49 -0.15 9.71
N LEU A 85 -11.77 0.96 9.94
CA LEU A 85 -10.31 0.96 9.97
C LEU A 85 -9.84 0.39 11.31
N ILE A 86 -9.18 -0.76 11.30
CA ILE A 86 -8.75 -1.46 12.53
C ILE A 86 -7.36 -1.02 12.96
N GLU A 87 -6.43 -0.89 12.01
CA GLU A 87 -5.04 -0.55 12.30
C GLU A 87 -4.29 -0.05 11.05
N ILE A 88 -3.31 0.85 11.23
CA ILE A 88 -2.23 1.06 10.26
C ILE A 88 -1.06 0.13 10.60
N GLN A 89 -0.87 -0.91 9.79
CA GLN A 89 0.15 -1.93 10.06
C GLN A 89 1.56 -1.43 9.73
N SER A 90 1.71 -0.73 8.60
CA SER A 90 2.99 -0.12 8.19
C SER A 90 2.74 1.08 7.29
N VAL A 91 3.09 2.29 7.76
CA VAL A 91 3.09 3.50 6.94
C VAL A 91 4.11 3.38 5.81
N LYS A 92 5.30 2.84 6.13
CA LYS A 92 6.40 2.69 5.17
C LYS A 92 6.04 1.79 4.00
N ASP A 93 5.33 0.69 4.28
CA ASP A 93 5.00 -0.32 3.28
C ASP A 93 3.59 -0.12 2.68
N GLY A 94 2.86 0.92 3.12
CA GLY A 94 1.52 1.23 2.63
C GLY A 94 0.48 0.19 3.03
N ILE A 95 0.53 -0.32 4.26
CA ILE A 95 -0.36 -1.40 4.74
C ILE A 95 -1.30 -0.92 5.84
N ALA A 96 -2.61 -1.05 5.61
CA ALA A 96 -3.67 -0.83 6.59
C ALA A 96 -4.54 -2.07 6.73
N VAL A 97 -5.24 -2.22 7.86
CA VAL A 97 -6.16 -3.34 8.12
C VAL A 97 -7.56 -2.79 8.29
N LEU A 98 -8.52 -3.28 7.50
CA LEU A 98 -9.93 -2.93 7.65
C LEU A 98 -10.75 -4.19 7.96
N GLN A 99 -11.80 -4.03 8.77
CA GLN A 99 -12.86 -5.01 8.95
C GLN A 99 -14.08 -4.59 8.13
N VAL A 100 -14.57 -5.49 7.28
CA VAL A 100 -15.75 -5.27 6.45
C VAL A 100 -16.81 -6.28 6.82
N SER A 101 -17.99 -5.80 7.19
CA SER A 101 -19.11 -6.63 7.61
C SER A 101 -20.40 -6.20 6.93
N ARG A 102 -21.37 -7.12 6.89
CA ARG A 102 -22.73 -6.85 6.40
C ARG A 102 -23.77 -7.19 7.46
N THR A 103 -24.63 -6.23 7.78
CA THR A 103 -25.75 -6.44 8.71
C THR A 103 -26.77 -7.41 8.08
N GLY A 104 -27.22 -8.38 8.88
CA GLY A 104 -27.99 -9.53 8.40
C GLY A 104 -27.16 -10.78 8.05
N GLY A 105 -25.82 -10.69 8.16
CA GLY A 105 -24.91 -11.82 7.95
C GLY A 105 -24.40 -11.92 6.50
N GLY A 106 -23.62 -12.98 6.24
CA GLY A 106 -23.07 -13.27 4.90
C GLY A 106 -21.77 -12.55 4.54
N LEU A 107 -21.27 -11.64 5.38
CA LEU A 107 -19.95 -11.03 5.25
C LEU A 107 -19.46 -10.53 6.62
N ASP A 108 -18.30 -11.01 7.05
CA ASP A 108 -17.51 -10.51 8.18
C ASP A 108 -16.04 -10.88 7.94
N GLU A 109 -15.27 -9.94 7.43
CA GLU A 109 -13.92 -10.19 6.96
C GLU A 109 -12.97 -9.08 7.42
N GLN A 110 -11.89 -9.46 8.07
CA GLN A 110 -10.75 -8.59 8.33
C GLN A 110 -9.68 -8.85 7.27
N ARG A 111 -9.25 -7.81 6.55
CA ARG A 111 -8.24 -7.91 5.48
C ARG A 111 -7.17 -6.84 5.62
N ALA A 112 -5.95 -7.17 5.22
CA ALA A 112 -4.89 -6.20 5.00
C ALA A 112 -5.05 -5.60 3.60
N PHE A 113 -4.97 -4.29 3.52
CA PHE A 113 -5.07 -3.48 2.32
C PHE A 113 -3.70 -2.91 2.02
N LEU A 114 -3.24 -3.14 0.80
CA LEU A 114 -2.11 -2.40 0.24
C LEU A 114 -2.64 -1.11 -0.38
N GLU A 115 -1.94 -0.02 -0.12
CA GLU A 115 -2.24 1.29 -0.69
C GLU A 115 -2.39 1.21 -2.21
N ASN A 116 -3.40 1.91 -2.74
CA ASN A 116 -3.78 1.97 -4.14
C ASN A 116 -4.16 0.62 -4.78
N ARG A 117 -4.53 -0.39 -3.97
CA ARG A 117 -5.11 -1.65 -4.47
C ARG A 117 -6.58 -1.80 -4.07
N ALA A 118 -7.41 -2.01 -5.08
CA ALA A 118 -8.82 -2.29 -4.94
C ALA A 118 -9.07 -3.68 -4.33
N ASN A 119 -10.03 -3.75 -3.40
CA ASN A 119 -10.47 -4.96 -2.74
C ASN A 119 -11.99 -5.08 -2.87
N ASN A 120 -12.44 -6.13 -3.57
CA ASN A 120 -13.85 -6.37 -3.83
C ASN A 120 -14.48 -7.17 -2.68
N PHE A 121 -15.68 -6.75 -2.28
CA PHE A 121 -16.53 -7.43 -1.30
C PHE A 121 -17.88 -7.72 -1.94
N ALA A 122 -18.42 -8.91 -1.70
CA ALA A 122 -19.67 -9.39 -2.30
C ALA A 122 -19.72 -9.23 -3.84
N GLY A 123 -18.61 -9.52 -4.53
CA GLY A 123 -18.51 -9.40 -5.99
C GLY A 123 -17.92 -8.09 -6.51
N GLY A 124 -17.83 -7.06 -5.65
CA GLY A 124 -17.34 -5.72 -6.01
C GLY A 124 -18.45 -4.77 -6.47
N ALA A 125 -18.12 -3.49 -6.59
CA ALA A 125 -19.08 -2.42 -6.93
C ALA A 125 -19.89 -2.72 -8.20
N GLU A 126 -19.23 -3.21 -9.25
CA GLU A 126 -19.84 -3.60 -10.54
C GLU A 126 -20.85 -4.77 -10.47
N LYS A 127 -21.01 -5.40 -9.29
CA LYS A 127 -21.88 -6.57 -9.10
C LYS A 127 -22.83 -6.41 -7.92
N GLY A 128 -23.18 -5.17 -7.57
CA GLY A 128 -24.02 -4.86 -6.40
C GLY A 128 -23.34 -5.06 -5.03
N GLY A 129 -22.02 -5.29 -5.05
CA GLY A 129 -21.17 -5.29 -3.86
C GLY A 129 -20.56 -3.91 -3.59
N ILE A 130 -19.45 -3.89 -2.86
CA ILE A 130 -18.62 -2.69 -2.69
C ILE A 130 -17.17 -3.01 -3.04
N THR A 131 -16.45 -2.00 -3.51
CA THR A 131 -15.00 -2.07 -3.69
C THR A 131 -14.36 -1.02 -2.80
N LEU A 132 -13.36 -1.42 -2.02
CA LEU A 132 -12.63 -0.53 -1.12
C LEU A 132 -11.17 -0.41 -1.55
N THR A 133 -10.65 0.81 -1.53
CA THR A 133 -9.24 1.11 -1.82
C THR A 133 -8.70 2.04 -0.75
N VAL A 134 -7.60 1.67 -0.09
CA VAL A 134 -6.83 2.63 0.72
C VAL A 134 -6.04 3.47 -0.28
N VAL A 135 -6.40 4.74 -0.44
CA VAL A 135 -5.78 5.62 -1.45
C VAL A 135 -4.56 6.36 -0.91
N ASP A 136 -4.44 6.49 0.42
CA ASP A 136 -3.35 7.19 1.09
C ASP A 136 -3.27 6.77 2.55
N ILE A 137 -2.07 6.51 3.06
CA ILE A 137 -1.83 6.37 4.50
C ILE A 137 -1.22 7.67 5.00
N LEU A 138 -1.99 8.41 5.80
CA LEU A 138 -1.62 9.78 6.22
C LEU A 138 -0.59 9.76 7.35
N ASP A 139 -0.78 8.85 8.30
CA ASP A 139 0.09 8.60 9.45
C ASP A 139 -0.16 7.20 10.02
N ASP A 140 0.35 6.90 11.22
CA ASP A 140 0.18 5.61 11.89
C ASP A 140 -1.19 5.43 12.57
N GLU A 141 -2.08 6.41 12.47
CA GLU A 141 -3.42 6.38 13.07
C GLU A 141 -4.56 6.62 12.07
N SER A 142 -4.25 7.03 10.84
CA SER A 142 -5.26 7.43 9.86
C SER A 142 -4.91 7.15 8.40
N ALA A 143 -5.95 6.91 7.60
CA ALA A 143 -5.85 6.67 6.16
C ALA A 143 -7.02 7.30 5.41
N ARG A 144 -6.80 7.64 4.13
CA ARG A 144 -7.86 8.00 3.19
C ARG A 144 -8.32 6.74 2.47
N VAL A 145 -9.61 6.43 2.54
CA VAL A 145 -10.22 5.23 1.97
C VAL A 145 -11.27 5.65 0.95
N ARG A 146 -11.14 5.14 -0.27
CA ARG A 146 -12.15 5.20 -1.31
C ARG A 146 -13.10 4.02 -1.20
N ILE A 147 -14.39 4.29 -1.29
CA ILE A 147 -15.43 3.28 -1.50
C ILE A 147 -16.07 3.52 -2.87
N GLU A 148 -16.15 2.46 -3.67
CA GLU A 148 -16.90 2.40 -4.92
C GLU A 148 -18.13 1.50 -4.72
N TYR A 149 -19.27 1.93 -5.24
CA TYR A 149 -20.57 1.31 -4.98
C TYR A 149 -21.60 1.74 -6.04
N GLN A 150 -22.66 0.95 -6.20
CA GLN A 150 -23.81 1.30 -7.03
C GLN A 150 -24.73 2.31 -6.33
N GLU A 151 -25.26 3.30 -7.04
CA GLU A 151 -26.11 4.36 -6.47
C GLU A 151 -27.32 3.83 -5.69
N SER A 152 -27.85 2.66 -6.06
CA SER A 152 -28.95 1.98 -5.37
C SER A 152 -28.63 1.58 -3.91
N LEU A 153 -27.36 1.48 -3.53
CA LEU A 153 -26.94 1.28 -2.14
C LEU A 153 -27.08 2.54 -1.27
N GLY A 154 -27.43 3.68 -1.88
CA GLY A 154 -27.60 4.95 -1.21
C GLY A 154 -26.26 5.64 -0.91
N THR A 155 -26.30 6.66 -0.04
CA THR A 155 -25.12 7.50 0.24
C THR A 155 -24.30 6.94 1.41
N PRO A 156 -22.99 6.67 1.23
CA PRO A 156 -22.11 6.27 2.32
C PRO A 156 -21.93 7.40 3.32
N SER A 157 -21.80 7.05 4.60
CA SER A 157 -21.56 8.00 5.67
C SER A 157 -20.40 7.56 6.55
N ARG A 158 -19.53 8.51 6.94
CA ARG A 158 -18.50 8.27 7.95
C ARG A 158 -19.10 8.39 9.34
N ARG A 159 -18.71 7.47 10.22
CA ARG A 159 -18.96 7.52 11.66
C ARG A 159 -17.62 7.51 12.37
N ALA A 160 -17.37 8.56 13.14
CA ALA A 160 -16.20 8.61 14.01
C ALA A 160 -16.35 7.60 15.14
N SER A 161 -15.23 7.02 15.59
CA SER A 161 -15.24 6.19 16.79
C SER A 161 -15.33 7.06 18.05
N ASP A 162 -16.13 6.60 19.01
CA ASP A 162 -16.10 7.11 20.39
C ASP A 162 -15.01 6.42 21.22
N ARG A 163 -14.33 5.42 20.62
CA ARG A 163 -13.24 4.69 21.27
C ARG A 163 -12.02 5.60 21.27
N PRO A 164 -11.37 5.85 22.42
CA PRO A 164 -10.06 6.48 22.39
C PRO A 164 -9.18 5.63 21.48
N VAL A 165 -8.54 6.26 20.48
CA VAL A 165 -7.67 5.62 19.50
C VAL A 165 -6.73 4.68 20.25
N SER A 166 -7.07 3.40 20.27
CA SER A 166 -6.29 2.40 20.94
C SER A 166 -5.26 2.03 19.91
N SER A 167 -4.23 2.86 19.77
CA SER A 167 -3.00 2.50 19.07
C SER A 167 -2.69 1.09 19.55
N GLY A 168 -2.90 0.08 18.69
CA GLY A 168 -2.76 -1.32 19.08
C GLY A 168 -1.45 -1.48 19.83
N ASP A 169 -1.38 -2.38 20.82
CA ASP A 169 -0.24 -2.55 21.73
C ASP A 169 1.10 -2.59 20.95
N LYS A 170 1.72 -1.42 20.75
CA LYS A 170 2.95 -1.24 19.97
C LYS A 170 4.04 -0.71 20.88
N PRO A 171 5.22 -1.36 20.93
CA PRO A 171 6.35 -0.82 21.66
C PRO A 171 6.90 0.44 21.00
N ALA A 172 7.31 1.41 21.80
CA ALA A 172 8.00 2.62 21.34
C ALA A 172 9.20 2.87 22.25
N LEU A 173 10.39 2.52 21.78
CA LEU A 173 11.61 2.61 22.59
C LEU A 173 12.27 3.98 22.46
N THR A 174 12.66 4.55 23.60
CA THR A 174 13.56 5.71 23.67
C THR A 174 14.86 5.31 24.32
N VAL A 175 15.97 5.86 23.84
CA VAL A 175 17.32 5.60 24.35
C VAL A 175 17.93 6.91 24.84
N GLN A 176 18.49 6.89 26.05
CA GLN A 176 19.25 8.00 26.62
C GLN A 176 20.64 7.52 27.00
N LYS A 177 21.66 8.26 26.57
CA LYS A 177 23.07 8.02 26.90
C LYS A 177 23.59 9.18 27.73
N SER A 178 24.35 8.86 28.77
CA SER A 178 24.97 9.85 29.65
C SER A 178 26.36 9.40 30.05
N PHE A 179 27.20 10.38 30.37
CA PHE A 179 28.55 10.20 30.86
C PHE A 179 28.62 10.73 32.29
N ASP A 180 29.51 10.16 33.10
CA ASP A 180 29.78 10.67 34.44
C ASP A 180 30.59 11.98 34.44
N LYS A 181 31.16 12.36 33.31
CA LYS A 181 31.94 13.60 33.11
C LYS A 181 31.39 14.43 31.94
N SER A 182 31.38 15.75 32.10
CA SER A 182 31.02 16.70 31.04
C SER A 182 32.20 17.13 30.18
N GLU A 183 33.43 16.99 30.69
CA GLU A 183 34.68 17.26 30.00
C GLU A 183 35.63 16.07 30.23
N MET A 184 36.40 15.71 29.20
CA MET A 184 37.27 14.52 29.20
C MET A 184 38.59 14.89 28.53
N SER A 185 39.69 14.39 29.08
CA SER A 185 41.03 14.45 28.46
C SER A 185 41.41 13.09 27.88
N VAL A 186 42.33 13.08 26.92
CA VAL A 186 42.91 11.84 26.38
C VAL A 186 43.53 11.03 27.53
N GLY A 187 43.16 9.76 27.61
CA GLY A 187 43.53 8.82 28.65
C GLY A 187 42.58 8.77 29.86
N ASP A 188 41.49 9.54 29.86
CA ASP A 188 40.50 9.48 30.92
C ASP A 188 39.64 8.21 30.81
N GLU A 189 39.51 7.49 31.92
CA GLU A 189 38.45 6.50 32.05
C GLU A 189 37.10 7.19 32.30
N VAL A 190 36.09 6.80 31.55
CA VAL A 190 34.76 7.39 31.53
C VAL A 190 33.71 6.31 31.70
N LYS A 191 32.76 6.56 32.61
CA LYS A 191 31.60 5.69 32.79
C LYS A 191 30.46 6.16 31.92
N VAL A 192 29.97 5.25 31.09
CA VAL A 192 28.81 5.49 30.24
C VAL A 192 27.61 4.76 30.80
N THR A 193 26.49 5.47 30.95
CA THR A 193 25.20 4.87 31.30
C THR A 193 24.24 5.03 30.13
N VAL A 194 23.73 3.92 29.62
CA VAL A 194 22.68 3.87 28.60
C VAL A 194 21.39 3.38 29.26
N THR A 195 20.29 4.10 29.04
CA THR A 195 18.96 3.75 29.53
C THR A 195 18.02 3.60 28.35
N ILE A 196 17.32 2.47 28.28
CA ILE A 196 16.26 2.21 27.31
C ILE A 196 14.93 2.20 28.05
N MET A 197 13.93 2.87 27.51
CA MET A 197 12.57 2.90 28.06
C MET A 197 11.55 2.64 26.98
N ASN A 198 10.56 1.80 27.28
CA ASN A 198 9.40 1.59 26.43
C ASN A 198 8.29 2.58 26.78
N LYS A 199 8.13 3.62 25.97
CA LYS A 199 7.04 4.60 26.06
C LYS A 199 5.79 4.20 25.29
N GLY A 200 5.83 3.08 24.57
CA GLY A 200 4.70 2.57 23.80
C GLY A 200 3.69 1.84 24.68
N THR A 201 2.57 1.48 24.07
CA THR A 201 1.47 0.73 24.71
C THR A 201 1.65 -0.78 24.61
N GLY A 202 2.57 -1.25 23.76
CA GLY A 202 2.89 -2.67 23.60
C GLY A 202 4.22 -3.11 24.18
N LYS A 203 4.35 -4.41 24.44
CA LYS A 203 5.58 -5.01 24.94
C LYS A 203 6.68 -5.03 23.87
N ALA A 204 7.84 -4.48 24.21
CA ALA A 204 9.04 -4.61 23.39
C ALA A 204 9.66 -6.00 23.59
N GLN A 205 10.09 -6.63 22.49
CA GLN A 205 10.71 -7.96 22.48
C GLN A 205 11.93 -7.96 21.56
N ASN A 206 12.87 -8.88 21.82
CA ASN A 206 14.11 -9.04 21.05
C ASN A 206 14.94 -7.75 20.99
N ILE A 207 14.99 -7.00 22.09
CA ILE A 207 15.73 -5.74 22.17
C ILE A 207 17.23 -6.02 21.99
N LYS A 208 17.85 -5.31 21.04
CA LYS A 208 19.30 -5.34 20.82
C LYS A 208 19.83 -3.90 20.86
N LEU A 209 20.90 -3.69 21.61
CA LEU A 209 21.60 -2.42 21.70
C LEU A 209 22.96 -2.54 21.03
N ASP A 210 23.20 -1.68 20.04
CA ASP A 210 24.50 -1.48 19.43
C ASP A 210 24.91 -0.03 19.68
N ASP A 211 26.13 0.17 20.17
CA ASP A 211 26.63 1.50 20.53
C ASP A 211 28.05 1.63 20.01
N ALA A 212 28.30 2.63 19.15
CA ALA A 212 29.63 2.88 18.61
C ALA A 212 30.29 4.03 19.36
N PRO A 213 31.61 3.98 19.62
CA PRO A 213 32.31 5.12 20.19
C PRO A 213 32.20 6.32 19.25
N PRO A 214 32.09 7.55 19.78
CA PRO A 214 31.87 8.74 18.96
C PRO A 214 33.08 9.09 18.08
N LEU A 215 34.29 8.70 18.50
CA LEU A 215 35.54 8.94 17.79
C LEU A 215 36.50 7.73 17.93
N PRO A 216 37.48 7.56 17.02
CA PRO A 216 38.42 6.43 17.04
C PRO A 216 39.34 6.38 18.26
N GLU A 217 39.57 7.51 18.93
CA GLU A 217 40.42 7.61 20.12
C GLU A 217 39.76 6.94 21.33
N PHE A 218 38.44 6.78 21.32
CA PHE A 218 37.72 6.07 22.36
C PHE A 218 37.89 4.56 22.22
N SER A 219 38.28 3.91 23.32
CA SER A 219 38.40 2.45 23.39
C SER A 219 37.55 1.87 24.51
N TYR A 220 36.92 0.73 24.25
CA TYR A 220 36.18 0.01 25.28
C TYR A 220 37.12 -0.60 26.31
N VAL A 221 36.79 -0.41 27.60
CA VAL A 221 37.54 -0.99 28.71
C VAL A 221 36.82 -2.22 29.26
N ALA A 222 35.55 -2.07 29.65
CA ALA A 222 34.78 -3.15 30.27
C ALA A 222 33.26 -2.94 30.10
N GLY A 223 32.50 -4.04 30.16
CA GLY A 223 31.03 -3.99 30.12
C GLY A 223 30.41 -3.81 28.73
N TYR A 224 31.22 -3.83 27.67
CA TYR A 224 30.76 -3.76 26.29
C TYR A 224 30.66 -5.17 25.64
N PRO A 225 29.62 -5.48 24.86
CA PRO A 225 28.43 -4.66 24.63
C PRO A 225 27.54 -4.59 25.89
N PRO A 226 26.92 -3.43 26.17
CA PRO A 226 26.00 -3.29 27.29
C PRO A 226 24.82 -4.26 27.15
N LYS A 227 24.55 -5.02 28.21
CA LYS A 227 23.42 -5.95 28.27
C LYS A 227 22.18 -5.24 28.80
N ILE A 228 21.15 -5.16 27.96
CA ILE A 228 19.81 -4.70 28.30
C ILE A 228 18.88 -5.92 28.27
N LYS A 229 17.79 -5.89 29.05
CA LYS A 229 16.72 -6.89 28.98
C LYS A 229 16.21 -7.06 27.54
N ASP A 230 16.02 -8.31 27.15
CA ASP A 230 15.47 -8.66 25.83
C ASP A 230 14.00 -8.24 25.67
N THR A 231 13.32 -7.91 26.78
CA THR A 231 11.92 -7.45 26.79
C THR A 231 11.71 -6.30 27.75
N LEU A 232 10.85 -5.35 27.37
CA LEU A 232 10.34 -4.28 28.23
C LEU A 232 8.84 -4.14 28.06
N ASP A 233 8.08 -4.33 29.14
CA ASP A 233 6.64 -4.03 29.13
C ASP A 233 6.41 -2.49 29.00
N PRO A 234 5.20 -2.04 28.63
CA PRO A 234 4.86 -0.62 28.61
C PRO A 234 5.25 0.11 29.89
N GLY A 235 5.93 1.24 29.77
CA GLY A 235 6.41 2.06 30.90
C GLY A 235 7.66 1.51 31.62
N GLN A 236 8.14 0.31 31.28
CA GLN A 236 9.38 -0.20 31.86
C GLN A 236 10.62 0.40 31.21
N SER A 237 11.68 0.49 32.01
CA SER A 237 13.02 0.83 31.59
C SER A 237 14.04 -0.19 32.06
N ASP A 238 15.19 -0.17 31.42
CA ASP A 238 16.37 -0.88 31.84
C ASP A 238 17.63 -0.08 31.49
N SER A 239 18.67 -0.24 32.30
CA SER A 239 19.89 0.54 32.18
C SER A 239 21.10 -0.37 32.23
N ALA A 240 22.09 -0.05 31.39
CA ALA A 240 23.37 -0.73 31.37
C ALA A 240 24.50 0.29 31.49
N VAL A 241 25.61 -0.17 32.07
CA VAL A 241 26.82 0.63 32.27
C VAL A 241 27.98 -0.07 31.59
N TYR A 242 28.79 0.70 30.88
CA TYR A 242 30.07 0.25 30.35
C TYR A 242 31.13 1.34 30.55
N MET A 243 32.40 0.93 30.53
CA MET A 243 33.55 1.80 30.71
C MET A 243 34.29 1.96 29.38
N MET A 244 34.72 3.19 29.11
CA MET A 244 35.57 3.52 27.96
C MET A 244 36.76 4.37 28.41
N ASN A 245 37.83 4.32 27.64
CA ASN A 245 38.96 5.23 27.76
C ASN A 245 38.86 6.26 26.62
N ALA A 246 38.97 7.54 26.97
CA ALA A 246 38.92 8.67 26.05
C ALA A 246 40.30 9.01 25.44
#